data_AF-V2WNS0-F1
#
_entry.id   AF-V2WNS0-F1
#
_cell.length_a   1.000
_cell.length_b   1.000
_cell.length_c   1.000
_cell.angle_alpha   90.00
_cell.angle_beta   90.00
_cell.angle_gamma   90.00
#
_symmetry.space_group_name_H-M   'P 1'
#
loop_
_entity.id
_entity.type
_entity.pdbx_description
1 polymer ?
#
loop_
_entity_poly.entity_id
_entity_poly.type
_entity_poly.pdbx_seq_one_letter_code
_entity_poly.pdbx_strand_id
1 'polypeptide(L)'
;MFYITGESTQLLEKGNPTIFPERFFFSITSPIITIRHPARMLSSWARAVSAYGIPPEGDLVLHDMEMLSRYRWERLIFDEYRKGGGKPIVVDGDKLLQDTKGQMKQLCEALRVDDAKIQYTWDSAVDHKDELYSHFPEPMIAFIGMMRGSKGVIDRQVDNKDLDIAVEERKWAEEWNEDLARTMREFVTSSLEDYGYLLQFSL
;
A
#
# COMPACT_ATOMS: atom_id res chain seq x y z
N MET A 1 1.02 -34.66 42.89
CA MET A 1 -0.29 -34.83 42.24
C MET A 1 -1.06 -33.54 42.46
N PHE A 2 -0.95 -32.60 41.52
CA PHE A 2 -1.69 -31.33 41.55
C PHE A 2 -2.58 -31.33 40.31
N TYR A 3 -3.89 -31.35 40.56
CA TYR A 3 -4.92 -31.22 39.54
C TYR A 3 -4.88 -29.76 39.04
N ILE A 4 -4.47 -29.56 37.79
CA ILE A 4 -4.79 -28.33 37.06
C ILE A 4 -6.21 -28.52 36.56
N THR A 5 -7.16 -27.93 37.28
CA THR A 5 -8.54 -27.78 36.84
C THR A 5 -8.56 -27.03 35.53
N GLY A 6 -9.18 -27.64 34.52
CA GLY A 6 -9.30 -27.07 33.19
C GLY A 6 -10.06 -25.76 33.21
N GLU A 7 -9.36 -24.68 32.89
CA GLU A 7 -9.92 -23.67 32.01
C GLU A 7 -9.53 -24.07 30.60
N SER A 8 -10.50 -24.70 29.93
CA SER A 8 -10.55 -24.73 28.48
C SER A 8 -10.49 -23.28 28.01
N THR A 9 -9.31 -22.78 27.65
CA THR A 9 -9.17 -21.74 26.63
C THR A 9 -9.68 -22.35 25.32
N GLN A 10 -11.01 -22.47 25.23
CA GLN A 10 -11.70 -22.22 23.98
C GLN A 10 -11.39 -20.76 23.67
N LEU A 11 -10.22 -20.51 23.08
CA LEU A 11 -10.09 -19.41 22.15
C LEU A 11 -11.29 -19.59 21.22
N LEU A 12 -12.19 -18.62 21.23
CA LEU A 12 -13.31 -18.54 20.30
C LEU A 12 -12.71 -18.45 18.89
N GLU A 13 -12.24 -19.56 18.35
CA GLU A 13 -11.70 -19.69 17.00
C GLU A 13 -12.87 -19.83 16.04
N LYS A 14 -13.63 -18.73 15.87
CA LYS A 14 -14.42 -18.46 14.68
C LYS A 14 -15.04 -17.06 14.79
N GLY A 15 -14.42 -16.11 14.11
CA GLY A 15 -14.98 -14.77 13.96
C GLY A 15 -14.26 -13.90 12.94
N ASN A 16 -12.94 -14.04 12.78
CA ASN A 16 -12.14 -13.24 11.86
C ASN A 16 -11.51 -14.07 10.71
N PRO A 17 -11.88 -13.86 9.43
CA PRO A 17 -11.30 -14.56 8.27
C PRO A 17 -9.90 -14.05 7.85
N THR A 18 -9.30 -13.08 8.55
CA THR A 18 -7.97 -12.55 8.23
C THR A 18 -6.85 -13.31 8.92
N ILE A 19 -5.59 -13.02 8.56
CA ILE A 19 -4.39 -13.59 9.19
C ILE A 19 -4.11 -13.04 10.60
N PHE A 20 -4.85 -12.02 11.04
CA PHE A 20 -4.59 -11.32 12.28
C PHE A 20 -5.34 -11.95 13.45
N PRO A 21 -4.67 -12.19 14.60
CA PRO A 21 -5.37 -12.63 15.81
C PRO A 21 -6.47 -11.64 16.19
N GLU A 22 -7.65 -12.12 16.59
CA GLU A 22 -8.80 -11.26 16.92
C GLU A 22 -8.45 -10.18 17.95
N ARG A 23 -7.67 -10.54 18.98
CA ARG A 23 -7.20 -9.59 19.99
C ARG A 23 -6.41 -8.43 19.37
N PHE A 24 -5.55 -8.71 18.40
CA PHE A 24 -4.79 -7.68 17.70
C PHE A 24 -5.72 -6.88 16.78
N PHE A 25 -6.50 -7.57 15.97
CA PHE A 25 -7.40 -6.98 14.99
C PHE A 25 -8.37 -5.98 15.64
N PHE A 26 -9.03 -6.35 16.74
CA PHE A 26 -9.97 -5.47 17.42
C PHE A 26 -9.31 -4.48 18.41
N SER A 27 -7.99 -4.54 18.61
CA SER A 27 -7.27 -3.52 19.39
C SER A 27 -7.05 -2.22 18.59
N ILE A 28 -7.10 -2.29 17.27
CA ILE A 28 -6.90 -1.15 16.36
C ILE A 28 -8.24 -0.47 16.15
N THR A 29 -8.34 0.81 16.48
CA THR A 29 -9.62 1.54 16.40
C THR A 29 -10.01 1.92 14.96
N SER A 30 -9.02 2.33 14.16
CA SER A 30 -9.22 2.81 12.79
C SER A 30 -7.99 2.44 11.95
N PRO A 31 -7.98 1.27 11.29
CA PRO A 31 -6.92 0.96 10.35
C PRO A 31 -6.98 1.92 9.17
N ILE A 32 -5.81 2.32 8.67
CA ILE A 32 -5.67 3.12 7.45
C ILE A 32 -5.27 2.15 6.34
N ILE A 33 -6.07 2.08 5.29
CA ILE A 33 -5.87 1.22 4.12
C ILE A 33 -5.55 2.13 2.95
N THR A 34 -4.31 2.05 2.46
CA THR A 34 -3.89 2.81 1.29
C THR A 34 -4.14 1.99 0.03
N ILE A 35 -4.83 2.59 -0.95
CA ILE A 35 -5.03 2.00 -2.27
C ILE A 35 -4.45 2.93 -3.33
N ARG A 36 -4.24 2.40 -4.54
CA ARG A 36 -3.84 3.18 -5.71
C ARG A 36 -4.32 2.48 -6.97
N HIS A 37 -4.61 3.23 -8.03
CA HIS A 37 -5.00 2.61 -9.30
C HIS A 37 -4.00 1.51 -9.71
N PRO A 38 -4.43 0.24 -9.91
CA PRO A 38 -3.52 -0.89 -10.05
C PRO A 38 -2.53 -0.74 -11.21
N ALA A 39 -2.93 -0.13 -12.32
CA ALA A 39 -2.02 0.18 -13.44
C ALA A 39 -0.81 1.06 -13.06
N ARG A 40 -1.01 2.05 -12.18
CA ARG A 40 0.07 2.91 -11.68
C ARG A 40 0.90 2.20 -10.62
N MET A 41 0.25 1.41 -9.76
CA MET A 41 0.92 0.63 -8.72
C MET A 41 1.86 -0.40 -9.34
N LEU A 42 1.37 -1.20 -10.28
CA LEU A 42 2.11 -2.28 -10.93
C LEU A 42 3.35 -1.76 -11.68
N SER A 43 3.20 -0.70 -12.47
CA SER A 43 4.34 -0.08 -13.15
C SER A 43 5.36 0.51 -12.18
N SER A 44 4.91 1.10 -11.07
CA SER A 44 5.79 1.57 -10.00
C SER A 44 6.54 0.42 -9.32
N TRP A 45 5.87 -0.70 -9.06
CA TRP A 45 6.46 -1.89 -8.47
C TRP A 45 7.52 -2.52 -9.40
N ALA A 46 7.19 -2.71 -10.68
CA ALA A 46 8.12 -3.26 -11.67
C ALA A 46 9.41 -2.44 -11.78
N ARG A 47 9.30 -1.11 -11.80
CA ARG A 47 10.48 -0.20 -11.78
C ARG A 47 11.29 -0.33 -10.49
N ALA A 48 10.61 -0.42 -9.34
CA ALA A 48 11.30 -0.56 -8.05
C ALA A 48 12.09 -1.89 -7.98
N VAL A 49 11.47 -3.01 -8.37
CA VAL A 49 12.12 -4.33 -8.44
C VAL A 49 13.28 -4.32 -9.43
N SER A 50 13.09 -3.72 -10.61
CA SER A 50 14.15 -3.55 -11.61
C SER A 50 15.31 -2.72 -11.08
N ALA A 51 15.03 -1.66 -10.30
CA ALA A 51 16.07 -0.85 -9.66
C ALA A 51 16.92 -1.69 -8.70
N TYR A 52 16.35 -2.70 -8.03
CA TYR A 52 17.09 -3.67 -7.22
C TYR A 52 17.92 -4.69 -8.03
N GLY A 53 17.93 -4.58 -9.37
CA GLY A 53 18.60 -5.53 -10.26
C GLY A 53 17.86 -6.85 -10.42
N ILE A 54 16.59 -6.91 -10.02
CA ILE A 54 15.75 -8.09 -10.10
C ILE A 54 14.86 -7.97 -11.35
N PRO A 55 14.87 -8.96 -12.27
CA PRO A 55 14.00 -8.94 -13.44
C PRO A 55 12.51 -8.98 -13.04
N PRO A 56 11.67 -8.04 -13.53
CA PRO A 56 10.25 -8.01 -13.19
C PRO A 56 9.44 -9.18 -13.74
N GLU A 57 9.99 -9.93 -14.71
CA GLU A 57 9.38 -11.10 -15.33
C GLU A 57 9.60 -12.41 -14.55
N GLY A 58 10.38 -12.39 -13.47
CA GLY A 58 10.63 -13.60 -12.69
C GLY A 58 9.36 -14.13 -12.01
N ASP A 59 9.15 -15.45 -12.02
CA ASP A 59 7.91 -16.08 -11.50
C ASP A 59 7.53 -15.63 -10.09
N LEU A 60 8.50 -15.55 -9.16
CA LEU A 60 8.25 -15.08 -7.80
C LEU A 60 7.85 -13.60 -7.76
N VAL A 61 8.45 -12.77 -8.62
CA VAL A 61 8.11 -11.35 -8.73
C VAL A 61 6.72 -11.16 -9.31
N LEU A 62 6.35 -11.93 -10.33
CA LEU A 62 5.01 -11.92 -10.90
C LEU A 62 3.96 -12.36 -9.88
N HIS A 63 4.27 -13.37 -9.07
CA HIS A 63 3.39 -13.79 -7.97
C HIS A 63 3.18 -12.68 -6.94
N ASP A 64 4.26 -12.03 -6.49
CA ASP A 64 4.18 -10.90 -5.55
C ASP A 64 3.38 -9.75 -6.16
N MET A 65 3.63 -9.45 -7.43
CA MET A 65 2.96 -8.40 -8.18
C MET A 65 1.45 -8.65 -8.31
N GLU A 66 1.04 -9.88 -8.59
CA GLU A 66 -0.36 -10.31 -8.59
C GLU A 66 -0.99 -10.14 -7.20
N MET A 67 -0.31 -10.64 -6.17
CA MET A 67 -0.81 -10.62 -4.79
C MET A 67 -1.03 -9.20 -4.27
N LEU A 68 -0.09 -8.28 -4.55
CA LEU A 68 -0.15 -6.89 -4.12
C LEU A 68 -1.18 -6.05 -4.89
N SER A 69 -1.51 -6.42 -6.14
CA SER A 69 -2.45 -5.64 -6.95
C SER A 69 -3.90 -5.96 -6.68
N ARG A 70 -4.22 -7.18 -6.24
CA ARG A 70 -5.60 -7.66 -6.14
C ARG A 70 -6.50 -6.85 -5.22
N TYR A 71 -5.99 -6.13 -4.23
CA TYR A 71 -6.77 -5.42 -3.19
C TYR A 71 -7.79 -6.28 -2.40
N ARG A 72 -7.86 -7.58 -2.66
CA ARG A 72 -8.77 -8.53 -2.01
C ARG A 72 -8.53 -8.61 -0.51
N TRP A 73 -7.28 -8.55 -0.08
CA TRP A 73 -6.91 -8.68 1.33
C TRP A 73 -7.26 -7.41 2.10
N GLU A 74 -7.04 -6.25 1.48
CA GLU A 74 -7.45 -4.93 1.94
C GLU A 74 -8.97 -4.86 2.09
N ARG A 75 -9.71 -5.33 1.08
CA ARG A 75 -11.17 -5.44 1.12
C ARG A 75 -11.64 -6.36 2.24
N LEU A 76 -11.01 -7.52 2.41
CA LEU A 76 -11.33 -8.45 3.49
C LEU A 76 -11.16 -7.76 4.85
N ILE A 77 -10.02 -7.12 5.09
CA ILE A 77 -9.77 -6.37 6.33
C ILE A 77 -10.83 -5.27 6.51
N PHE A 78 -11.07 -4.47 5.47
CA PHE A 78 -12.05 -3.39 5.48
C PHE A 78 -13.45 -3.87 5.88
N ASP A 79 -13.95 -4.93 5.24
CA ASP A 79 -15.28 -5.46 5.50
C ASP A 79 -15.40 -6.04 6.91
N GLU A 80 -14.37 -6.72 7.41
CA GLU A 80 -14.37 -7.28 8.77
C GLU A 80 -14.37 -6.20 9.85
N TYR A 81 -13.58 -5.13 9.68
CA TYR A 81 -13.65 -3.98 10.60
C TYR A 81 -15.04 -3.35 10.60
N ARG A 82 -15.66 -3.18 9.42
CA ARG A 82 -17.00 -2.59 9.32
C ARG A 82 -18.07 -3.46 9.96
N LYS A 83 -18.01 -4.79 9.78
CA LYS A 83 -18.92 -5.74 10.46
C LYS A 83 -18.80 -5.62 11.98
N GLY A 84 -17.59 -5.43 12.50
CA GLY A 84 -17.33 -5.18 13.91
C GLY A 84 -17.70 -3.79 14.43
N GLY A 85 -18.28 -2.91 13.60
CA GLY A 85 -18.62 -1.53 13.95
C GLY A 85 -17.43 -0.56 13.95
N GLY A 86 -16.25 -1.02 13.54
CA GLY A 86 -15.07 -0.21 13.32
C GLY A 86 -15.22 0.73 12.12
N LYS A 87 -14.32 1.72 12.05
CA LYS A 87 -14.29 2.72 10.98
C LYS A 87 -12.93 2.67 10.28
N PRO A 88 -12.70 1.70 9.37
CA PRO A 88 -11.51 1.70 8.54
C PRO A 88 -11.51 2.94 7.64
N ILE A 89 -10.34 3.52 7.44
CA ILE A 89 -10.15 4.71 6.62
C ILE A 89 -9.45 4.28 5.33
N VAL A 90 -10.04 4.57 4.17
CA VAL A 90 -9.41 4.31 2.87
C VAL A 90 -8.79 5.60 2.37
N VAL A 91 -7.51 5.55 2.01
CA VAL A 91 -6.78 6.67 1.39
C VAL A 91 -6.40 6.24 -0.01
N ASP A 92 -6.93 6.94 -1.01
CA ASP A 92 -6.52 6.74 -2.40
C ASP A 92 -5.26 7.54 -2.72
N GLY A 93 -4.26 6.86 -3.27
CA GLY A 93 -2.96 7.45 -3.59
C GLY A 93 -3.04 8.49 -4.70
N ASP A 94 -3.97 8.37 -5.65
CA ASP A 94 -4.09 9.34 -6.73
C ASP A 94 -4.76 10.63 -6.22
N LYS A 95 -5.82 10.52 -5.40
CA LYS A 95 -6.39 11.67 -4.67
C LYS A 95 -5.37 12.35 -3.74
N LEU A 96 -4.58 11.56 -3.01
CA LEU A 96 -3.53 12.08 -2.13
C LEU A 96 -2.47 12.88 -2.89
N LEU A 97 -2.12 12.47 -4.11
CA LEU A 97 -1.19 13.21 -4.95
C LEU A 97 -1.83 14.47 -5.58
N GLN A 98 -3.14 14.46 -5.83
CA GLN A 98 -3.85 15.61 -6.39
C GLN A 98 -4.08 16.73 -5.37
N ASP A 99 -4.46 16.38 -4.15
CA ASP A 99 -4.73 17.31 -3.06
C ASP A 99 -4.18 16.77 -1.74
N THR A 100 -2.86 16.78 -1.61
CA THR A 100 -2.20 16.24 -0.42
C THR A 100 -2.67 16.93 0.85
N LYS A 101 -2.84 18.25 0.84
CA LYS A 101 -3.24 18.99 2.04
C LYS A 101 -4.69 18.72 2.42
N GLY A 102 -5.61 18.69 1.45
CA GLY A 102 -7.01 18.38 1.71
C GLY A 102 -7.21 16.95 2.22
N GLN A 103 -6.53 15.98 1.60
CA GLN A 103 -6.59 14.57 2.02
C GLN A 103 -5.99 14.36 3.42
N MET A 104 -4.86 14.99 3.72
CA MET A 104 -4.27 14.94 5.06
C MET A 104 -5.17 15.59 6.12
N LYS A 105 -5.84 16.69 5.79
CA LYS A 105 -6.83 17.31 6.68
C LYS A 105 -7.99 16.36 6.98
N GLN A 106 -8.60 15.76 5.97
CA GLN A 106 -9.68 14.77 6.15
C GLN A 106 -9.23 13.56 6.99
N LEU A 107 -8.00 13.08 6.77
CA LEU A 107 -7.42 11.99 7.55
C LEU A 107 -7.24 12.39 9.02
N CYS A 108 -6.73 13.60 9.29
CA CYS A 108 -6.58 14.13 10.63
C CYS A 108 -7.93 14.28 11.35
N GLU A 109 -8.95 14.78 10.65
CA GLU A 109 -10.33 14.87 11.17
C GLU A 109 -10.89 13.48 11.52
N ALA A 110 -10.68 12.48 10.66
CA ALA A 110 -11.13 11.10 10.89
C ALA A 110 -10.43 10.45 12.10
N LEU A 111 -9.14 10.72 12.28
CA LEU A 111 -8.33 10.22 13.40
C LEU A 111 -8.43 11.06 14.68
N ARG A 112 -9.09 12.22 14.62
CA ARG A 112 -9.18 13.22 15.71
C ARG A 112 -7.81 13.70 16.18
N VAL A 113 -6.92 13.97 15.24
CA VAL A 113 -5.61 14.56 15.49
C VAL A 113 -5.55 15.98 14.91
N ASP A 114 -4.69 16.81 15.51
CA ASP A 114 -4.52 18.22 15.15
C ASP A 114 -3.77 18.37 13.81
N ASP A 115 -4.46 18.82 12.76
CA ASP A 115 -3.91 18.99 11.41
C ASP A 115 -2.91 20.15 11.33
N ALA A 116 -2.95 21.10 12.27
CA ALA A 116 -1.99 22.20 12.34
C ALA A 116 -0.56 21.73 12.67
N LYS A 117 -0.40 20.50 13.14
CA LYS A 117 0.91 19.90 13.46
C LYS A 117 1.53 19.13 12.30
N ILE A 118 0.85 19.00 11.17
CA ILE A 118 1.40 18.31 10.00
C ILE A 118 2.57 19.10 9.43
N GLN A 119 3.70 18.43 9.25
CA GLN A 119 4.87 18.99 8.59
C GLN A 119 4.93 18.54 7.14
N TYR A 120 5.00 19.51 6.22
CA TYR A 120 5.17 19.26 4.78
C TYR A 120 6.61 19.46 4.31
N THR A 121 7.48 19.88 5.21
CA THR A 121 8.91 20.13 4.98
C THR A 121 9.68 19.63 6.19
N TRP A 122 10.86 19.07 5.95
CA TRP A 122 11.74 18.56 7.00
C TRP A 122 13.19 18.70 6.56
N ASP A 123 14.11 18.61 7.51
CA ASP A 123 15.54 18.60 7.22
C ASP A 123 15.97 17.25 6.65
N SER A 124 16.93 17.28 5.72
CA SER A 124 17.48 16.05 5.15
C SER A 124 18.31 15.31 6.20
N ALA A 125 18.09 13.99 6.28
CA ALA A 125 18.78 13.12 7.23
C ALA A 125 20.12 12.59 6.70
N VAL A 126 20.67 13.10 5.57
CA VAL A 126 21.83 12.53 4.87
C VAL A 126 23.12 12.50 5.71
N ASP A 127 23.27 13.38 6.70
CA ASP A 127 24.51 13.52 7.49
C ASP A 127 24.71 12.43 8.57
N HIS A 128 23.74 11.56 8.81
CA HIS A 128 23.95 10.45 9.76
C HIS A 128 24.72 9.33 9.06
N LYS A 129 25.99 9.12 9.45
CA LYS A 129 26.79 7.94 9.07
C LYS A 129 26.04 6.70 9.52
N ASP A 130 25.46 5.97 8.57
CA ASP A 130 24.42 5.01 8.87
C ASP A 130 24.91 3.60 8.59
N GLU A 131 25.59 3.03 9.58
CA GLU A 131 25.95 1.62 9.58
C GLU A 131 24.69 0.72 9.51
N LEU A 132 23.53 1.23 9.95
CA LEU A 132 22.26 0.50 10.05
C LEU A 132 21.81 -0.13 8.72
N TYR A 133 22.12 0.53 7.59
CA TYR A 133 21.71 0.06 6.26
C TYR A 133 22.87 -0.41 5.38
N SER A 134 24.11 -0.36 5.90
CA SER A 134 25.32 -0.74 5.15
C SER A 134 25.34 -2.21 4.71
N HIS A 135 24.48 -3.04 5.32
CA HIS A 135 24.32 -4.46 4.98
C HIS A 135 23.34 -4.71 3.82
N PHE A 136 22.56 -3.70 3.41
CA PHE A 136 21.63 -3.86 2.29
C PHE A 136 22.35 -3.76 0.94
N PRO A 137 21.80 -4.38 -0.11
CA PRO A 137 22.32 -4.21 -1.46
C PRO A 137 22.35 -2.74 -1.89
N GLU A 138 23.36 -2.36 -2.69
CA GLU A 138 23.59 -0.97 -3.13
C GLU A 138 22.34 -0.26 -3.69
N PRO A 139 21.47 -0.91 -4.51
CA PRO A 139 20.27 -0.22 -4.98
C PRO A 139 19.26 0.12 -3.87
N MET A 140 19.23 -0.67 -2.81
CA MET A 140 18.43 -0.38 -1.63
C MET A 140 19.00 0.75 -0.81
N ILE A 141 20.33 0.83 -0.72
CA ILE A 141 21.01 1.99 -0.14
C ILE A 141 20.66 3.26 -0.94
N ALA A 142 20.64 3.21 -2.27
CA ALA A 142 20.26 4.35 -3.10
C ALA A 142 18.80 4.79 -2.90
N PHE A 143 17.85 3.85 -2.83
CA PHE A 143 16.45 4.14 -2.54
C PHE A 143 16.26 4.77 -1.14
N ILE A 144 16.90 4.20 -0.12
CA ILE A 144 16.90 4.77 1.25
C ILE A 144 17.55 6.15 1.25
N GLY A 145 18.65 6.33 0.51
CA GLY A 145 19.33 7.60 0.33
C GLY A 145 18.42 8.67 -0.26
N MET A 146 17.58 8.34 -1.25
CA MET A 146 16.57 9.24 -1.79
C MET A 146 15.55 9.68 -0.73
N MET A 147 15.05 8.74 0.08
CA MET A 147 14.11 9.05 1.17
C MET A 147 14.74 9.97 2.21
N ARG A 148 15.99 9.70 2.62
CA ARG A 148 16.74 10.52 3.59
C ARG A 148 17.16 11.88 3.02
N GLY A 149 17.37 11.93 1.71
CA GLY A 149 17.62 13.16 0.96
C GLY A 149 16.40 14.06 0.83
N SER A 150 15.20 13.52 1.06
CA SER A 150 13.96 14.30 0.98
C SER A 150 13.95 15.43 2.00
N LYS A 151 13.37 16.56 1.58
CA LYS A 151 13.22 17.77 2.41
C LYS A 151 11.76 18.18 2.60
N GLY A 152 10.83 17.34 2.15
CA GLY A 152 9.42 17.66 2.18
C GLY A 152 8.59 16.89 1.17
N VAL A 153 7.29 17.17 1.22
CA VAL A 153 6.33 16.74 0.20
C VAL A 153 6.59 17.53 -1.07
N ILE A 154 6.84 16.82 -2.17
CA ILE A 154 7.02 17.42 -3.49
C ILE A 154 5.64 17.57 -4.11
N ASP A 155 5.20 18.82 -4.27
CA ASP A 155 3.99 19.13 -5.03
C ASP A 155 4.26 18.89 -6.52
N ARG A 156 3.81 17.74 -7.02
CA ARG A 156 3.87 17.40 -8.43
C ARG A 156 2.44 17.31 -8.92
N GLN A 157 2.08 18.17 -9.87
CA GLN A 157 0.82 17.99 -10.57
C GLN A 157 0.81 16.64 -11.27
N VAL A 158 -0.05 15.75 -10.78
CA VAL A 158 -0.29 14.45 -11.41
C VAL A 158 -1.50 14.61 -12.31
N ASP A 159 -1.30 14.33 -13.60
CA ASP A 159 -2.40 14.19 -14.53
C ASP A 159 -3.20 12.93 -14.13
N ASN A 160 -4.39 13.15 -13.58
CA ASN A 160 -5.30 12.09 -13.17
C ASN A 160 -6.45 11.92 -14.17
N LYS A 161 -6.21 12.23 -15.45
CA LYS A 161 -7.10 11.80 -16.52
C LYS A 161 -7.37 10.30 -16.42
N ASP A 162 -8.57 9.94 -16.88
CA ASP A 162 -8.98 8.55 -17.01
C ASP A 162 -7.87 7.74 -17.68
N LEU A 163 -7.45 6.70 -16.97
CA LEU A 163 -6.28 5.93 -17.32
C LEU A 163 -6.70 4.87 -18.33
N ASP A 164 -6.31 5.06 -19.58
CA ASP A 164 -6.57 4.10 -20.65
C ASP A 164 -5.61 2.91 -20.52
N ILE A 165 -6.14 1.77 -20.06
CA ILE A 165 -5.36 0.55 -19.85
C ILE A 165 -4.65 0.07 -21.13
N ALA A 166 -5.25 0.28 -22.30
CA ALA A 166 -4.62 -0.12 -23.56
C ALA A 166 -3.46 0.81 -23.92
N VAL A 167 -3.53 2.09 -23.56
CA VAL A 167 -2.39 3.02 -23.69
C VAL A 167 -1.27 2.63 -22.73
N GLU A 168 -1.61 2.29 -21.48
CA GLU A 168 -0.60 1.89 -20.50
C GLU A 168 0.06 0.54 -20.84
N GLU A 169 -0.70 -0.44 -21.33
CA GLU A 169 -0.16 -1.72 -21.81
C GLU A 169 0.91 -1.50 -22.90
N ARG A 170 0.65 -0.61 -23.87
CA ARG A 170 1.65 -0.27 -24.90
C ARG A 170 2.91 0.36 -24.31
N LYS A 171 2.77 1.26 -23.32
CA LYS A 171 3.92 1.85 -22.63
C LYS A 171 4.72 0.79 -21.87
N TRP A 172 4.05 -0.16 -21.21
CA TRP A 172 4.74 -1.24 -20.52
C TRP A 172 5.45 -2.18 -21.50
N ALA A 173 4.88 -2.43 -22.67
CA ALA A 173 5.52 -3.23 -23.71
C ALA A 173 6.78 -2.56 -24.25
N GLU A 174 6.76 -1.23 -24.42
CA GLU A 174 7.92 -0.43 -24.80
C GLU A 174 8.99 -0.38 -23.70
N GLU A 175 8.58 -0.30 -22.43
CA GLU A 175 9.49 -0.20 -21.29
C GLU A 175 10.16 -1.53 -20.93
N TRP A 176 9.44 -2.65 -21.07
CA TRP A 176 9.93 -3.98 -20.71
C TRP A 176 9.82 -4.98 -21.87
N ASN A 177 8.61 -5.49 -22.13
CA ASN A 177 8.29 -6.39 -23.25
C ASN A 177 6.77 -6.68 -23.30
N GLU A 178 6.33 -7.23 -24.43
CA GLU A 178 4.93 -7.58 -24.70
C GLU A 178 4.32 -8.58 -23.70
N ASP A 179 5.11 -9.55 -23.22
CA ASP A 179 4.58 -10.59 -22.34
C ASP A 179 4.31 -10.05 -20.93
N LEU A 180 5.27 -9.31 -20.36
CA LEU A 180 5.08 -8.64 -19.07
C LEU A 180 3.91 -7.63 -19.14
N ALA A 181 3.82 -6.86 -20.22
CA ALA A 181 2.75 -5.89 -20.41
C ALA A 181 1.36 -6.55 -20.40
N ARG A 182 1.21 -7.70 -21.09
CA ARG A 182 -0.02 -8.48 -21.11
C ARG A 182 -0.37 -9.02 -19.72
N THR A 183 0.60 -9.58 -19.01
CA THR A 183 0.42 -10.06 -17.63
C THR A 183 0.02 -8.93 -16.68
N MET A 184 0.67 -7.77 -16.78
CA MET A 184 0.29 -6.58 -16.00
C MET A 184 -1.15 -6.16 -16.29
N ARG A 185 -1.59 -6.16 -17.55
CA ARG A 185 -2.98 -5.86 -17.93
C ARG A 185 -3.97 -6.85 -17.30
N GLU A 186 -3.66 -8.13 -17.27
CA GLU A 186 -4.49 -9.14 -16.61
C GLU A 186 -4.61 -8.89 -15.10
N PHE A 187 -3.50 -8.58 -14.44
CA PHE A 187 -3.48 -8.23 -13.02
C PHE A 187 -4.26 -6.95 -12.73
N VAL A 188 -4.09 -5.89 -13.55
CA VAL A 188 -4.92 -4.68 -13.45
C VAL A 188 -6.40 -5.04 -13.55
N THR A 189 -6.79 -5.76 -14.60
CA THR A 189 -8.19 -6.06 -14.87
C THR A 189 -8.83 -6.85 -13.73
N SER A 190 -8.13 -7.86 -13.21
CA SER A 190 -8.62 -8.66 -12.07
C SER A 190 -8.70 -7.88 -10.75
N SER A 191 -7.96 -6.77 -10.62
CA SER A 191 -7.91 -5.95 -9.41
C SER A 191 -8.93 -4.82 -9.40
N LEU A 192 -9.49 -4.45 -10.56
CA LEU A 192 -10.37 -3.28 -10.70
C LEU A 192 -11.66 -3.38 -9.87
N GLU A 193 -12.18 -4.59 -9.66
CA GLU A 193 -13.40 -4.78 -8.85
C GLU A 193 -13.16 -4.39 -7.39
N ASP A 194 -12.15 -4.98 -6.76
CA ASP A 194 -11.83 -4.72 -5.35
C ASP A 194 -11.31 -3.29 -5.14
N TYR A 195 -10.48 -2.79 -6.07
CA TYR A 195 -10.07 -1.38 -6.08
C TYR A 195 -11.28 -0.44 -6.16
N GLY A 196 -12.18 -0.67 -7.13
CA GLY A 196 -13.36 0.17 -7.34
C GLY A 196 -14.34 0.12 -6.17
N TYR A 197 -14.44 -1.02 -5.48
CA TYR A 197 -15.20 -1.15 -4.24
C TYR A 197 -14.60 -0.28 -3.12
N LEU A 198 -13.30 -0.41 -2.84
CA LEU A 198 -12.63 0.36 -1.79
C LEU A 198 -12.61 1.86 -2.10
N LEU A 199 -12.45 2.23 -3.37
CA LEU A 199 -12.42 3.62 -3.83
C LEU A 199 -13.70 4.39 -3.47
N GLN A 200 -14.87 3.73 -3.44
CA GLN A 200 -16.14 4.35 -3.03
C GLN A 200 -16.13 4.85 -1.57
N PHE A 201 -15.21 4.35 -0.75
CA PHE A 201 -15.04 4.71 0.65
C PHE A 201 -13.80 5.56 0.92
N SER A 202 -13.03 5.90 -0.13
CA SER A 202 -11.85 6.75 0.01
C SER A 202 -12.23 8.20 0.34
N LEU A 203 -11.42 8.83 1.19
CA LEU A 203 -11.56 10.26 1.58
C LEU A 203 -11.59 11.21 0.37
#